data_AF-A0A1F6KUZ7-F1
#
_entry.id   AF-A0A1F6KUZ7-F1
#
_cell.length_a   1.000
_cell.length_b   1.000
_cell.length_c   1.000
_cell.angle_alpha   90.00
_cell.angle_beta   90.00
_cell.angle_gamma   90.00
#
_symmetry.space_group_name_H-M   'P 1'
#
loop_
_entity.id
_entity.type
_entity.pdbx_description
1 polymer ?
#
loop_
_entity_poly.entity_id
_entity_poly.type
_entity_poly.pdbx_seq_one_letter_code
_entity_poly.pdbx_strand_id
1 'polypeptide(L)'
;MDSIIAKLENLYRKTPSLPSSAREALVGIVPWLALIGGVILVWMAIIDLTSSPFVAILAGQVLAYLMLTAVLNLASGIFLLAAFSPLRKRSRRGWKLLFFVQMIFLLGALLSLNMGTIVFNLVFVAILLYPLFQMKPYYK
;
A
#
# COMPACT_ATOMS: atom_id res chain seq x y z
N MET A 1 10.01 12.68 3.74
CA MET A 1 8.91 12.14 2.91
C MET A 1 8.80 12.88 1.57
N ASP A 2 8.66 14.20 1.58
CA ASP A 2 8.48 14.97 0.33
C ASP A 2 9.69 14.86 -0.63
N SER A 3 10.91 14.67 -0.11
CA SER A 3 12.11 14.39 -0.91
C SER A 3 12.01 13.08 -1.71
N ILE A 4 11.52 12.00 -1.10
CA ILE A 4 11.33 10.71 -1.76
C ILE A 4 10.23 10.82 -2.82
N ILE A 5 9.12 11.48 -2.47
CA ILE A 5 8.02 11.75 -3.40
C ILE A 5 8.51 12.52 -4.62
N ALA A 6 9.36 13.54 -4.44
CA ALA A 6 9.91 14.32 -5.55
C ALA A 6 10.82 13.49 -6.47
N LYS A 7 11.68 12.65 -5.90
CA LYS A 7 12.54 11.73 -6.68
C LYS A 7 11.71 10.75 -7.51
N LEU A 8 10.72 10.11 -6.89
CA LEU A 8 9.83 9.17 -7.58
C LEU A 8 8.95 9.88 -8.62
N GLU A 9 8.47 11.09 -8.33
CA GLU A 9 7.72 11.87 -9.30
C GLU A 9 8.55 12.16 -10.56
N ASN A 10 9.82 12.55 -10.41
CA ASN A 10 10.72 12.74 -11.55
C ASN A 10 10.94 11.46 -12.36
N LEU A 11 10.95 10.30 -11.69
CA LEU A 11 11.05 9.00 -12.35
C LEU A 11 9.77 8.68 -13.15
N TYR A 12 8.60 8.77 -12.51
CA TYR A 12 7.32 8.44 -13.14
C TYR A 12 6.86 9.48 -14.17
N ARG A 13 7.36 10.71 -14.14
CA ARG A 13 7.12 11.70 -15.22
C ARG A 13 7.66 11.25 -16.58
N LYS A 14 8.69 10.40 -16.60
CA LYS A 14 9.26 9.85 -17.84
C LYS A 14 8.45 8.70 -18.41
N THR A 15 7.51 8.16 -17.66
CA THR A 15 6.65 7.06 -18.10
C THR A 15 5.46 7.60 -18.89
N PRO A 16 4.91 6.84 -19.87
CA PRO A 16 3.76 7.28 -20.66
C PRO A 16 2.61 7.76 -19.77
N SER A 17 1.99 8.89 -20.10
CA SER A 17 0.86 9.39 -19.31
C SER A 17 -0.43 8.66 -19.65
N LEU A 18 -1.22 8.31 -18.65
CA LEU A 18 -2.57 7.76 -18.86
C LEU A 18 -3.50 8.82 -19.50
N PRO A 19 -4.45 8.41 -20.36
CA PRO A 19 -5.46 9.34 -20.89
C PRO A 19 -6.28 9.95 -19.73
N SER A 20 -6.83 11.15 -19.95
CA SER A 20 -7.60 11.87 -18.92
C SER A 20 -8.74 11.04 -18.36
N SER A 21 -9.50 10.37 -19.22
CA SER A 21 -10.61 9.48 -18.84
C SER A 21 -10.19 8.37 -17.88
N ALA A 22 -9.05 7.72 -18.12
CA ALA A 22 -8.52 6.68 -17.24
C ALA A 22 -8.10 7.26 -15.88
N ARG A 23 -7.46 8.44 -15.86
CA ARG A 23 -7.08 9.10 -14.60
C ARG A 23 -8.30 9.52 -13.79
N GLU A 24 -9.34 10.04 -14.44
CA GLU A 24 -10.60 10.39 -13.78
C GLU A 24 -11.32 9.17 -13.21
N ALA A 25 -11.39 8.07 -13.97
CA ALA A 25 -11.94 6.81 -13.51
C ALA A 25 -11.17 6.27 -12.28
N LEU A 26 -9.83 6.30 -12.33
CA LEU A 26 -8.99 5.92 -11.19
C LEU A 26 -9.28 6.78 -9.97
N VAL A 27 -9.32 8.11 -10.11
CA VAL A 27 -9.63 9.03 -8.99
C VAL A 27 -11.03 8.77 -8.42
N GLY A 28 -11.98 8.36 -9.26
CA GLY A 28 -13.33 7.98 -8.82
C GLY A 28 -13.37 6.65 -8.04
N ILE A 29 -12.58 5.66 -8.45
CA ILE A 29 -12.60 4.30 -7.89
C ILE A 29 -11.68 4.15 -6.67
N VAL A 30 -10.55 4.86 -6.64
CA VAL A 30 -9.51 4.75 -5.61
C VAL A 30 -10.01 4.93 -4.17
N PRO A 31 -10.93 5.87 -3.84
CA PRO A 31 -11.48 5.93 -2.48
C PRO A 31 -12.13 4.60 -2.07
N TRP A 32 -12.91 3.97 -2.96
CA TRP A 32 -13.59 2.71 -2.68
C TRP A 32 -12.62 1.54 -2.55
N LEU A 33 -11.58 1.51 -3.39
CA LEU A 33 -10.49 0.55 -3.23
C LEU A 33 -9.78 0.70 -1.88
N ALA A 34 -9.55 1.93 -1.43
CA ALA A 34 -8.97 2.18 -0.12
C ALA A 34 -9.91 1.74 1.02
N LEU A 35 -11.22 1.97 0.90
CA LEU A 35 -12.18 1.51 1.91
C LEU A 35 -12.21 -0.02 2.00
N ILE A 36 -12.42 -0.71 0.86
CA ILE A 36 -12.51 -2.16 0.80
C ILE A 36 -11.18 -2.80 1.21
N GLY A 37 -10.07 -2.33 0.64
CA GLY A 37 -8.73 -2.81 0.99
C GLY A 37 -8.40 -2.58 2.46
N GLY A 38 -8.82 -1.43 3.01
CA GLY A 38 -8.67 -1.13 4.43
C GLY A 38 -9.38 -2.14 5.33
N VAL A 39 -10.65 -2.44 5.05
CA VAL A 39 -11.42 -3.44 5.81
C VAL A 39 -10.79 -4.82 5.69
N ILE A 40 -10.41 -5.24 4.49
CA ILE A 40 -9.77 -6.55 4.25
C ILE A 40 -8.47 -6.67 5.04
N LEU A 41 -7.60 -5.67 5.00
CA LEU A 41 -6.31 -5.72 5.70
C LEU A 41 -6.47 -5.73 7.22
N VAL A 42 -7.40 -4.95 7.76
CA VAL A 42 -7.70 -4.99 9.20
C VAL A 42 -8.22 -6.36 9.61
N TRP A 43 -9.14 -6.93 8.82
CA TRP A 43 -9.68 -8.27 9.07
C TRP A 43 -8.58 -9.34 9.02
N MET A 44 -7.73 -9.31 7.99
CA MET A 44 -6.59 -10.23 7.86
C MET A 44 -5.64 -10.11 9.04
N ALA A 45 -5.31 -8.89 9.46
CA ALA A 45 -4.46 -8.70 10.62
C ALA A 45 -5.07 -9.27 11.91
N ILE A 46 -6.39 -9.17 12.10
CA ILE A 46 -7.07 -9.79 13.26
C ILE A 46 -6.95 -11.31 13.19
N ILE A 47 -7.17 -11.92 12.02
CA ILE A 47 -6.97 -13.37 11.83
C ILE A 47 -5.53 -13.77 12.14
N ASP A 48 -4.55 -13.05 11.58
CA ASP A 48 -3.13 -13.35 11.80
C ASP A 48 -2.76 -13.28 13.29
N LEU A 49 -3.28 -12.29 14.01
CA LEU A 49 -3.05 -12.11 15.45
C LEU A 49 -3.79 -13.09 16.35
N THR A 50 -4.91 -13.66 15.90
CA THR A 50 -5.75 -14.59 16.69
C THR A 50 -5.60 -16.06 16.28
N SER A 51 -4.99 -16.33 15.14
CA SER A 51 -4.65 -17.68 14.69
C SER A 51 -3.71 -18.36 15.70
N SER A 52 -4.02 -19.62 16.01
CA SER A 52 -3.61 -20.31 17.24
C SER A 52 -2.11 -20.22 17.59
N PRO A 53 -1.74 -19.85 18.84
CA PRO A 53 -0.38 -19.93 19.37
C PRO A 53 0.28 -21.31 19.25
N PHE A 54 -0.52 -22.38 19.08
CA PHE A 54 -0.03 -23.76 18.99
C PHE A 54 0.73 -24.04 17.68
N VAL A 55 0.34 -23.41 16.57
CA VAL A 55 1.10 -23.44 15.30
C VAL A 55 2.37 -22.59 15.42
N ALA A 56 2.28 -21.55 16.23
CA ALA A 56 3.31 -20.55 16.45
C ALA A 56 4.50 -21.12 17.28
N ILE A 57 4.22 -21.89 18.33
CA ILE A 57 5.23 -22.53 19.21
C ILE A 57 6.16 -23.49 18.44
N LEU A 58 5.65 -24.17 17.41
CA LEU A 58 6.45 -25.08 16.59
C LEU A 58 7.32 -24.37 15.54
N ALA A 59 7.12 -23.06 15.32
CA ALA A 59 7.60 -22.37 14.13
C ALA A 59 8.61 -21.22 14.39
N GLY A 60 8.88 -20.84 15.65
CA GLY A 60 10.00 -19.98 16.05
C GLY A 60 10.19 -18.70 15.21
N GLN A 61 11.06 -18.74 14.21
CA GLN A 61 11.31 -17.64 13.25
C GLN A 61 10.07 -17.22 12.45
N VAL A 62 9.16 -18.16 12.17
CA VAL A 62 7.91 -17.89 11.45
C VAL A 62 6.99 -17.00 12.27
N LEU A 63 7.01 -17.12 13.60
CA LEU A 63 6.13 -16.34 14.50
C LEU A 63 6.48 -14.85 14.48
N ALA A 64 7.77 -14.52 14.54
CA ALA A 64 8.24 -13.14 14.46
C ALA A 64 7.89 -12.49 13.10
N TYR A 65 8.03 -13.24 12.01
CA TYR A 65 7.65 -12.80 10.67
C TYR A 65 6.13 -12.57 10.53
N LEU A 66 5.31 -13.50 11.04
CA LEU A 66 3.85 -13.39 11.03
C LEU A 66 3.35 -12.21 11.86
N MET A 67 3.91 -12.00 13.07
CA MET A 67 3.57 -10.86 13.92
C MET A 67 3.95 -9.53 13.26
N LEU A 68 5.15 -9.44 12.68
CA LEU A 68 5.57 -8.25 11.95
C LEU A 68 4.64 -7.95 10.77
N THR A 69 4.30 -8.98 9.98
CA THR A 69 3.40 -8.84 8.82
C THR A 69 1.99 -8.42 9.27
N ALA A 70 1.47 -9.01 10.34
CA ALA A 70 0.18 -8.64 10.90
C ALA A 70 0.12 -7.17 11.35
N VAL A 71 1.19 -6.69 12.00
CA VAL A 71 1.29 -5.27 12.42
C VAL A 71 1.35 -4.34 11.20
N LEU A 72 2.13 -4.69 10.17
CA LEU A 72 2.22 -3.89 8.94
C LEU A 72 0.88 -3.87 8.17
N ASN A 73 0.17 -5.00 8.12
CA ASN A 73 -1.16 -5.11 7.51
C ASN A 73 -2.19 -4.30 8.29
N LEU A 74 -2.17 -4.36 9.63
CA LEU A 74 -3.06 -3.57 10.47
C LEU A 74 -2.83 -2.07 10.26
N ALA A 75 -1.58 -1.62 10.31
CA ALA A 75 -1.22 -0.23 10.05
C ALA A 75 -1.65 0.22 8.65
N SER A 76 -1.39 -0.60 7.63
CA SER A 76 -1.80 -0.32 6.25
C SER A 76 -3.32 -0.22 6.12
N GLY A 77 -4.06 -1.14 6.75
CA GLY A 77 -5.50 -1.15 6.77
C GLY A 77 -6.07 0.12 7.40
N ILE A 78 -5.56 0.52 8.57
CA ILE A 78 -5.95 1.76 9.25
C ILE A 78 -5.68 2.98 8.36
N PHE A 79 -4.51 3.07 7.72
CA PHE A 79 -4.22 4.19 6.82
C PHE A 79 -5.10 4.22 5.57
N LEU A 80 -5.43 3.08 5.00
CA LEU A 80 -6.37 2.98 3.87
C LEU A 80 -7.78 3.43 4.27
N LEU A 81 -8.28 2.98 5.42
CA LEU A 81 -9.56 3.44 5.97
C LEU A 81 -9.54 4.95 6.23
N ALA A 82 -8.47 5.46 6.85
CA ALA A 82 -8.27 6.89 7.08
C ALA A 82 -8.13 7.69 5.78
N ALA A 83 -7.69 7.06 4.69
CA ALA A 83 -7.56 7.70 3.39
C ALA A 83 -8.91 7.86 2.67
N PHE A 84 -9.93 7.05 2.98
CA PHE A 84 -11.23 7.09 2.29
C PHE A 84 -11.85 8.50 2.22
N SER A 85 -12.05 9.13 3.38
CA SER A 85 -12.66 10.45 3.47
C SER A 85 -11.87 11.55 2.73
N PRO A 86 -10.55 11.72 2.95
CA PRO A 86 -9.78 12.72 2.21
C PRO A 86 -9.63 12.39 0.71
N LEU A 87 -9.60 11.11 0.31
CA LEU A 87 -9.58 10.73 -1.12
C LEU A 87 -10.89 11.12 -1.82
N ARG A 88 -12.04 10.89 -1.18
CA ARG A 88 -13.34 11.36 -1.70
C ARG A 88 -13.39 12.87 -1.88
N LYS A 89 -12.74 13.61 -0.97
CA LYS A 89 -12.61 15.07 -1.04
C LYS A 89 -11.50 15.54 -1.99
N ARG A 90 -10.83 14.61 -2.69
CA ARG A 90 -9.68 14.89 -3.57
C ARG A 90 -8.59 15.71 -2.87
N SER A 91 -8.36 15.43 -1.59
CA SER A 91 -7.33 16.09 -0.80
C SER A 91 -5.98 15.40 -0.99
N ARG A 92 -4.92 16.21 -1.08
CA ARG A 92 -3.53 15.73 -1.09
C ARG A 92 -3.16 14.91 0.15
N ARG A 93 -3.85 15.10 1.28
CA ARG A 93 -3.69 14.26 2.47
C ARG A 93 -4.05 12.79 2.18
N GLY A 94 -5.15 12.55 1.47
CA GLY A 94 -5.58 11.18 1.12
C GLY A 94 -4.58 10.50 0.20
N TRP A 95 -4.08 11.22 -0.80
CA TRP A 95 -3.03 10.73 -1.69
C TRP A 95 -1.73 10.40 -0.94
N LYS A 96 -1.32 11.24 0.02
CA LYS A 96 -0.14 10.97 0.87
C LYS A 96 -0.30 9.69 1.71
N LEU A 97 -1.51 9.41 2.21
CA LEU A 97 -1.79 8.17 2.94
C LEU A 97 -1.66 6.94 2.04
N LEU A 98 -2.19 7.00 0.81
CA LEU A 98 -1.99 5.91 -0.17
C LEU A 98 -0.50 5.68 -0.47
N PHE A 99 0.26 6.77 -0.68
CA PHE A 99 1.70 6.67 -0.87
C PHE A 99 2.38 5.99 0.33
N PHE A 100 1.97 6.34 1.56
CA PHE A 100 2.52 5.75 2.76
C PHE A 100 2.23 4.25 2.85
N VAL A 101 1.01 3.81 2.53
CA VAL A 101 0.65 2.40 2.47
C VAL A 101 1.52 1.65 1.46
N GLN A 102 1.77 2.22 0.28
CA GLN A 102 2.68 1.61 -0.70
C GLN A 102 4.12 1.49 -0.17
N MET A 103 4.59 2.44 0.64
CA MET A 103 5.90 2.33 1.30
C MET A 103 5.92 1.24 2.38
N ILE A 104 4.82 1.03 3.11
CA ILE A 104 4.69 -0.09 4.05
C ILE A 104 4.78 -1.43 3.31
N PHE A 105 4.08 -1.57 2.19
CA PHE A 105 4.17 -2.78 1.37
C PHE A 105 5.56 -3.00 0.78
N LEU A 106 6.26 -1.92 0.39
CA LEU A 106 7.65 -2.00 -0.04
C LEU A 106 8.55 -2.53 1.09
N LEU A 107 8.37 -2.05 2.32
CA LEU A 107 9.12 -2.55 3.47
C LEU A 107 8.80 -4.04 3.73
N GLY A 108 7.53 -4.43 3.69
CA GLY A 108 7.12 -5.84 3.83
C GLY A 108 7.73 -6.74 2.74
N ALA A 109 7.79 -6.25 1.50
CA ALA A 109 8.38 -6.98 0.38
C ALA A 109 9.88 -7.28 0.59
N LEU A 110 10.62 -6.34 1.19
CA LEU A 110 12.04 -6.48 1.49
C LEU A 110 12.34 -7.42 2.66
N LEU A 111 11.35 -7.67 3.52
CA LEU A 111 11.47 -8.56 4.67
C LEU A 111 11.20 -10.04 4.32
N SER A 112 10.88 -10.32 3.05
CA SER A 112 10.74 -11.69 2.57
C SER A 112 12.08 -12.43 2.59
N LEU A 113 12.06 -13.70 3.03
CA LEU A 113 13.26 -14.55 3.08
C LEU A 113 13.65 -15.15 1.71
N ASN A 114 12.87 -14.88 0.66
CA ASN A 114 13.07 -15.45 -0.68
C ASN A 114 13.45 -14.37 -1.70
N MET A 115 14.68 -14.45 -2.22
CA MET A 115 15.22 -13.49 -3.21
C MET A 115 14.36 -13.37 -4.49
N GLY A 116 13.80 -14.48 -4.99
CA GLY A 116 12.92 -14.44 -6.16
C GLY A 116 11.62 -13.68 -5.87
N THR A 117 11.07 -13.86 -4.67
CA THR A 117 9.89 -13.13 -4.20
C THR A 117 10.18 -11.64 -3.99
N ILE A 118 11.37 -11.28 -3.50
CA ILE A 118 11.76 -9.89 -3.31
C ILE A 118 11.76 -9.15 -4.66
N VAL A 119 12.45 -9.68 -5.68
CA VAL A 119 12.53 -9.02 -7.00
C VAL A 119 11.14 -8.85 -7.60
N PHE A 120 10.31 -9.89 -7.55
CA PHE A 120 8.94 -9.84 -8.04
C PHE A 120 8.12 -8.75 -7.32
N ASN A 121 8.18 -8.71 -5.99
CA ASN A 121 7.44 -7.73 -5.19
C ASN A 121 7.92 -6.29 -5.44
N LEU A 122 9.21 -6.07 -5.64
CA LEU A 122 9.75 -4.75 -5.96
C LEU A 122 9.21 -4.23 -7.30
N VAL A 123 9.20 -5.09 -8.32
CA VAL A 123 8.61 -4.75 -9.63
C VAL A 123 7.12 -4.48 -9.48
N PHE A 124 6.41 -5.32 -8.72
CA PHE A 124 4.98 -5.15 -8.48
C PHE A 124 4.64 -3.83 -7.80
N VAL A 125 5.38 -3.44 -6.75
CA VAL A 125 5.20 -2.15 -6.08
C VAL A 125 5.51 -0.98 -7.03
N ALA A 126 6.55 -1.09 -7.86
CA ALA A 126 6.86 -0.06 -8.86
C ALA A 126 5.70 0.13 -9.86
N ILE A 127 5.08 -0.96 -10.31
CA ILE A 127 3.91 -0.92 -11.18
C ILE A 127 2.71 -0.27 -10.47
N LEU A 128 2.47 -0.56 -9.19
CA LEU A 128 1.38 0.04 -8.42
C LEU A 128 1.61 1.52 -8.07
N LEU A 129 2.86 1.95 -7.98
CA LEU A 129 3.21 3.37 -7.79
C LEU A 129 2.92 4.19 -9.05
N TYR A 130 3.02 3.61 -10.25
CA TYR A 130 2.72 4.33 -11.49
C TYR A 130 1.33 5.00 -11.51
N PRO A 131 0.20 4.28 -11.35
CA PRO A 131 -1.13 4.93 -11.35
C PRO A 131 -1.28 5.92 -10.19
N LEU A 132 -0.63 5.67 -9.05
CA LEU A 132 -0.60 6.59 -7.91
C LEU A 132 -0.03 7.95 -8.29
N PHE A 133 1.12 8.00 -8.97
CA PHE A 133 1.73 9.25 -9.42
C PHE A 133 0.95 9.91 -10.56
N GLN A 134 0.33 9.13 -11.45
CA GLN A 134 -0.49 9.66 -12.55
C GLN A 134 -1.74 10.42 -12.06
N MET A 135 -2.33 9.98 -10.95
CA MET A 135 -3.51 10.65 -10.37
C MET A 135 -3.19 11.77 -9.38
N LYS A 136 -1.92 11.91 -8.94
CA LYS A 136 -1.50 12.95 -7.98
C LYS A 136 -2.03 14.35 -8.32
N PRO A 137 -2.01 14.83 -9.58
CA PRO A 137 -2.48 16.19 -9.92
C PRO A 137 -3.97 16.45 -9.61
N TYR A 138 -4.78 15.41 -9.48
CA TYR A 138 -6.20 15.53 -9.14
C TYR A 138 -6.43 15.75 -7.63
N TYR A 139 -5.40 15.59 -6.80
CA TYR A 139 -5.48 15.77 -5.35
C TYR A 139 -4.82 17.08 -4.93
N LYS A 140 -5.60 18.01 -4.36
CA LYS A 140 -5.17 19.35 -3.96
C LYS A 140 -4.85 19.45 -2.48
#